data_AF-A0A1M6X4D7-F1
#
_entry.id   AF-A0A1M6X4D7-F1
#
_cell.length_a   1.000
_cell.length_b   1.000
_cell.length_c   1.000
_cell.angle_alpha   90.00
_cell.angle_beta   90.00
_cell.angle_gamma   90.00
#
_symmetry.space_group_name_H-M   'P 1'
#
loop_
_entity.id
_entity.type
_entity.pdbx_description
1 polymer ?
#
loop_
_entity_poly.entity_id
_entity_poly.type
_entity_poly.pdbx_seq_one_letter_code
_entity_poly.pdbx_strand_id
1 'polypeptide(L)' 'MIERSLSLYEIMDSRRSVREFSDRSVPKAVIENLVKTASTAPSGAHKQPWTFCVIENPEIKKQIRIAAEQEELQSYESRI' A
#
# COMPACT_ATOMS: atom_id res chain seq x y z
N MET A 1 4.56 22.47 -19.44
CA MET A 1 3.55 21.43 -19.10
C MET A 1 3.97 20.07 -19.64
N ILE A 2 4.36 19.97 -20.92
CA ILE A 2 4.78 18.71 -21.57
C ILE A 2 5.89 17.98 -20.79
N GLU A 3 6.95 18.68 -20.42
CA GLU A 3 8.07 18.10 -19.66
C GLU A 3 7.62 17.52 -18.31
N ARG A 4 6.78 18.26 -17.57
CA ARG A 4 6.26 17.81 -16.28
C ARG A 4 5.36 16.57 -16.41
N SER A 5 4.53 16.51 -17.46
CA SER A 5 3.70 15.34 -17.70
C SER A 5 4.50 14.12 -18.13
N LEU A 6 5.56 14.31 -18.94
CA LEU A 6 6.45 13.22 -19.36
C LEU A 6 7.22 12.64 -18.18
N SER A 7 7.82 13.50 -17.34
CA SER A 7 8.53 13.07 -16.13
C SER A 7 7.63 12.30 -15.17
N LEU A 8 6.38 12.74 -14.97
CA LEU A 8 5.42 12.01 -14.15
C LEU A 8 5.08 10.65 -14.75
N TYR A 9 4.86 10.58 -16.06
CA TYR A 9 4.59 9.32 -16.76
C TYR A 9 5.74 8.33 -16.57
N GLU A 10 6.98 8.73 -16.79
CA GLU A 10 8.16 7.86 -16.64
C GLU A 10 8.30 7.33 -15.20
N ILE A 11 8.07 8.17 -14.19
CA ILE A 11 8.05 7.75 -12.78
C ILE A 11 6.97 6.70 -12.55
N MET A 12 5.75 6.93 -13.04
CA MET A 12 4.63 6.01 -12.84
C MET A 12 4.79 4.70 -13.61
N ASP A 13 5.36 4.74 -14.81
CA ASP A 13 5.63 3.57 -15.65
C ASP A 13 6.73 2.67 -15.05
N SER A 14 7.71 3.26 -14.37
CA SER A 14 8.76 2.51 -13.66
C SER A 14 8.24 1.65 -12.49
N ARG A 15 7.02 1.93 -11.99
CA ARG A 15 6.46 1.25 -10.82
C ARG A 15 6.05 -0.20 -11.17
N ARG A 16 6.61 -1.16 -10.42
CA ARG A 16 6.25 -2.57 -10.50
C ARG A 16 5.58 -3.06 -9.22
N SER A 17 4.74 -4.09 -9.35
CA SER A 17 4.25 -4.82 -8.18
C SER A 17 5.33 -5.81 -7.75
N VAL A 18 6.02 -5.49 -6.66
CA VAL A 18 7.11 -6.28 -6.08
C VAL A 18 6.52 -7.18 -4.98
N ARG A 19 6.98 -8.44 -4.90
CA ARG A 19 6.49 -9.45 -3.94
C ARG A 19 7.54 -9.89 -2.91
N GLU A 20 8.76 -9.40 -3.04
CA GLU A 20 9.88 -9.68 -2.14
C GLU A 20 10.50 -8.35 -1.72
N PHE A 21 10.55 -8.09 -0.41
CA PHE A 21 11.03 -6.83 0.15
C PHE A 21 12.19 -7.08 1.10
N SER A 22 13.11 -6.12 1.18
CA SER A 22 14.18 -6.13 2.16
C SER A 22 13.64 -5.86 3.57
N ASP A 23 14.27 -6.45 4.59
CA ASP A 23 13.98 -6.17 6.01
C ASP A 23 14.49 -4.80 6.49
N ARG A 24 15.10 -4.00 5.59
CA ARG A 24 15.59 -2.65 5.92
C ARG A 24 14.42 -1.77 6.34
N SER A 25 14.55 -1.12 7.50
CA SER A 25 13.57 -0.15 7.97
C SER A 25 13.51 1.08 7.06
N VAL A 26 12.30 1.63 6.93
CA VAL A 26 12.03 2.88 6.22
C VAL A 26 11.80 3.99 7.23
N PRO A 27 12.34 5.20 7.06
CA PRO A 27 12.09 6.30 7.98
C PRO A 27 10.59 6.60 8.10
N LYS A 28 10.09 6.75 9.32
CA LYS A 28 8.67 7.01 9.60
C LYS A 28 8.12 8.22 8.83
N ALA A 29 8.91 9.28 8.70
CA ALA A 29 8.53 10.49 7.96
C ALA A 29 8.21 10.20 6.48
N VAL A 30 8.86 9.22 5.86
CA VAL A 30 8.54 8.79 4.49
C VAL A 30 7.14 8.20 4.45
N ILE A 31 6.80 7.31 5.38
CA ILE A 31 5.47 6.68 5.47
C ILE A 31 4.39 7.76 5.74
N GLU A 32 4.64 8.69 6.65
CA GLU A 32 3.72 9.79 6.93
C GLU A 32 3.46 10.67 5.71
N ASN A 33 4.49 10.98 4.92
CA ASN A 33 4.34 11.75 3.69
C ASN A 33 3.54 10.99 2.62
N LEU A 34 3.71 9.67 2.52
CA LEU A 34 2.89 8.83 1.64
C LEU A 34 1.41 8.86 2.05
N VAL A 35 1.12 8.73 3.35
CA VAL A 35 -0.26 8.82 3.88
C VAL A 35 -0.86 10.20 3.63
N LYS A 36 -0.11 11.28 3.89
CA LYS A 36 -0.55 12.65 3.56
C LYS A 36 -0.88 12.80 2.08
N THR A 37 -0.03 12.26 1.20
CA THR A 37 -0.26 12.28 -0.25
C THR A 37 -1.52 11.51 -0.63
N ALA A 38 -1.74 10.30 -0.08
CA ALA A 38 -2.94 9.53 -0.35
C ALA A 38 -4.22 10.24 0.15
N SER A 39 -4.14 10.93 1.28
CA SER A 39 -5.28 11.66 1.86
C SER A 39 -5.74 12.86 1.02
N THR A 40 -4.98 13.31 0.02
CA THR A 40 -5.43 14.40 -0.87
C THR A 40 -6.42 13.94 -1.93
N ALA A 41 -6.73 12.63 -1.99
CA ALA A 41 -7.73 12.11 -2.91
C ALA A 41 -9.12 12.76 -2.65
N PRO A 42 -9.91 13.02 -3.70
CA PRO A 42 -11.29 13.45 -3.51
C PRO A 42 -12.12 12.33 -2.90
N SER A 43 -13.15 12.70 -2.12
CA SER A 43 -14.10 11.75 -1.53
C SER A 43 -15.52 12.28 -1.65
N GLY A 44 -16.50 11.39 -1.83
CA GLY A 44 -17.91 11.77 -1.88
C GLY A 44 -18.31 12.60 -0.65
N ALA A 45 -18.90 13.77 -0.90
CA ALA A 45 -19.27 14.74 0.15
C ALA A 45 -18.12 15.10 1.12
N HIS A 46 -16.87 15.05 0.67
CA HIS A 46 -15.68 15.30 1.48
C HIS A 46 -15.59 14.45 2.77
N LYS A 47 -16.16 13.24 2.77
CA LYS A 47 -16.19 12.38 3.97
C LYS A 47 -14.82 11.84 4.41
N GLN A 48 -13.83 11.79 3.51
CA GLN A 48 -12.50 11.24 3.79
C GLN A 48 -12.56 9.86 4.50
N PRO A 49 -13.32 8.87 3.97
CA PRO A 49 -13.70 7.67 4.72
C PRO A 49 -12.59 6.61 4.72
N TRP A 50 -11.36 7.01 4.98
CA TRP A 50 -10.19 6.14 4.98
C TRP A 50 -9.47 6.19 6.32
N THR A 51 -9.05 5.01 6.78
CA THR A 51 -8.12 4.84 7.89
C THR A 51 -6.89 4.11 7.36
N PHE A 52 -5.72 4.72 7.54
CA PHE A 52 -4.44 4.09 7.19
C PHE A 52 -3.82 3.47 8.45
N CYS A 53 -3.79 2.13 8.51
CA CYS A 53 -3.19 1.40 9.63
C CYS A 53 -1.74 1.03 9.30
N VAL A 54 -0.78 1.68 9.96
CA VAL A 54 0.66 1.39 9.80
C VAL A 54 1.09 0.36 10.83
N ILE A 55 1.60 -0.80 10.36
CA ILE A 55 2.01 -1.92 11.23
C ILE A 55 3.52 -2.13 11.13
N GLU A 56 4.24 -1.76 12.19
CA GLU A 56 5.69 -1.96 12.31
C GLU A 56 6.04 -3.24 13.09
N ASN A 57 5.21 -3.60 14.08
CA ASN A 57 5.46 -4.74 14.96
C ASN A 57 5.53 -6.06 14.18
N PRO A 58 6.67 -6.79 14.26
CA PRO A 58 6.86 -8.02 13.49
C PRO A 58 5.89 -9.14 13.88
N GLU A 59 5.47 -9.23 15.14
CA GLU A 59 4.52 -10.25 15.60
C GLU A 59 3.13 -9.99 15.02
N ILE A 60 2.68 -8.73 15.00
CA ILE A 60 1.41 -8.36 14.36
C ILE A 60 1.47 -8.64 12.85
N LYS A 61 2.58 -8.30 12.17
CA LYS A 61 2.76 -8.63 10.74
C LYS A 61 2.67 -10.14 10.48
N LYS A 62 3.26 -10.96 11.35
CA LYS A 62 3.19 -12.42 11.26
C LYS A 62 1.75 -12.93 11.42
N GLN A 63 1.00 -12.40 12.38
CA GLN A 63 -0.41 -12.76 12.57
C GLN A 63 -1.26 -12.40 11.34
N ILE A 64 -1.07 -11.20 10.78
CA ILE A 64 -1.76 -10.77 9.55
C ILE A 64 -1.43 -11.71 8.38
N ARG A 65 -0.16 -12.09 8.22
CA ARG A 65 0.27 -13.01 7.16
C ARG A 65 -0.45 -14.36 7.26
N ILE A 66 -0.47 -14.97 8.45
CA ILE A 66 -1.13 -16.26 8.67
C ILE A 66 -2.61 -16.18 8.30
N ALA A 67 -3.31 -15.13 8.75
CA ALA A 67 -4.73 -14.93 8.45
C ALA A 67 -4.98 -14.73 6.94
N ALA A 68 -4.12 -13.97 6.26
CA ALA A 68 -4.23 -13.74 4.82
C ALA A 68 -4.00 -15.03 4.00
N GLU A 69 -2.99 -15.83 4.35
CA GLU A 69 -2.71 -17.13 3.70
C GLU A 69 -3.87 -18.12 3.91
N GLN A 70 -4.51 -18.12 5.09
CA GLN A 70 -5.69 -18.95 5.37
C GLN A 70 -6.91 -18.54 4.52
N GLU A 71 -7.19 -17.24 4.39
CA GLU A 71 -8.27 -16.72 3.55
C GLU A 71 -8.02 -17.05 2.06
N GLU A 72 -6.78 -16.91 1.61
CA GLU A 72 -6.38 -17.23 0.23
C GLU A 72 -6.64 -18.71 -0.10
N LEU A 73 -6.24 -19.63 0.79
CA LEU A 73 -6.52 -21.06 0.64
C LEU A 73 -8.02 -21.36 0.57
N GLN A 74 -8.82 -20.81 1.49
CA GLN A 74 -10.28 -20.98 1.48
C GLN A 74 -10.91 -20.44 0.20
N SER A 75 -10.42 -19.31 -0.31
CA SER A 75 -10.91 -18.72 -1.55
C SER A 75 -10.61 -19.61 -2.77
N TYR A 76 -9.46 -20.28 -2.81
CA TYR A 76 -9.13 -21.22 -3.87
C TYR A 76 -9.95 -22.50 -3.79
N GLU A 77 -10.16 -23.05 -2.59
CA GLU A 77 -10.91 -24.28 -2.38
C GLU A 77 -12.42 -24.10 -2.63
N SER A 78 -12.98 -22.92 -2.32
CA SER A 78 -14.41 -22.63 -2.49
C SER A 78 -14.82 -22.20 -3.91
N ARG A 79 -13.86 -21.91 -4.79
CA ARG A 79 -14.08 -21.51 -6.19
C ARG A 79 -13.91 -22.65 -7.20
N ILE A 80 -13.80 -23.89 -6.71
CA ILE A 80 -13.86 -25.15 -7.48
C ILE A 80 -15.18 -25.84 -7.14
#